data_AF-A0A8T5HBP4-F1
#
_entry.id   AF-A0A8T5HBP4-F1
#
_cell.length_a   1.000
_cell.length_b   1.000
_cell.length_c   1.000
_cell.angle_alpha   90.00
_cell.angle_beta   90.00
_cell.angle_gamma   90.00
#
_symmetry.space_group_name_H-M   'P 1'
#
loop_
_entity.id
_entity.type
_entity.pdbx_description
1 polymer ?
#
loop_
_entity_poly.entity_id
_entity_poly.type
_entity_poly.pdbx_seq_one_letter_code
_entity_poly.pdbx_strand_id
1 'polypeptide(L)'
;MTNLVEYVEKELKKGFSKEEVKETLLKAGWSEEDINKGFKEVDDVEFVQHKHHLPKYWFMVLGIFLVVLITFGLVFKYSYYDNKMLEDCKSLNNFRQKYNCLLDLGKINKPILPTSDCDKIKDINEKDICLIKLAKETNNIGFCHLIHDKNKNLGCQTSPWKENDCKFKKLLGEEYKDCFYEEALIKKNTKWCSYTKELKKRCIIKIIDITNIAEDCMGEKWCLIYLAEKNKDINYCKAINEYSSRVECYNKLGQDCKDINDKSFKEYCQNNQKILKQQMVIN
;
A
#
# COMPACT_ATOMS: atom_id res chain seq x y z
N MET A 1 -85.49 -7.38 20.72
CA MET A 1 -85.57 -7.73 19.29
C MET A 1 -84.32 -7.19 18.64
N THR A 2 -83.42 -8.07 18.19
CA THR A 2 -82.22 -7.66 17.45
C THR A 2 -82.65 -7.13 16.09
N ASN A 3 -82.10 -6.01 15.64
CA ASN A 3 -82.39 -5.48 14.31
C ASN A 3 -81.86 -6.47 13.26
N LEU A 4 -82.69 -6.84 12.27
CA LEU A 4 -82.33 -7.79 11.21
C LEU A 4 -81.05 -7.37 10.48
N VAL A 5 -80.89 -6.07 10.26
CA VAL A 5 -79.72 -5.47 9.60
C VAL A 5 -78.44 -5.73 10.41
N GLU A 6 -78.50 -5.50 11.73
CA GLU A 6 -77.35 -5.74 12.63
C GLU A 6 -76.96 -7.22 12.66
N TYR A 7 -77.94 -8.12 12.59
CA TYR A 7 -77.67 -9.56 12.53
C TYR A 7 -76.99 -9.96 11.21
N VAL A 8 -77.52 -9.50 10.08
CA VAL A 8 -76.94 -9.77 8.75
C VAL A 8 -75.51 -9.24 8.67
N GLU A 9 -75.29 -7.98 9.09
CA GLU A 9 -73.95 -7.37 9.10
C GLU A 9 -72.98 -8.16 9.99
N LYS A 10 -73.43 -8.61 11.17
CA LYS A 10 -72.60 -9.38 12.09
C LYS A 10 -72.18 -10.74 11.53
N GLU A 11 -73.07 -11.48 10.88
CA GLU A 11 -72.73 -12.79 10.31
C GLU A 11 -71.88 -12.65 9.04
N LEU A 12 -72.13 -11.65 8.19
CA LEU A 12 -71.25 -11.37 7.05
C LEU A 12 -69.83 -11.00 7.49
N LYS A 13 -69.67 -10.20 8.56
CA LYS A 13 -68.36 -9.88 9.16
C LYS A 13 -67.62 -11.10 9.72
N LYS A 14 -68.34 -12.18 10.06
CA LYS A 14 -67.71 -13.45 10.47
C LYS A 14 -67.28 -14.30 9.28
N GLY A 15 -67.63 -13.92 8.05
CA GLY A 15 -67.26 -14.63 6.82
C GLY A 15 -68.29 -15.63 6.32
N PHE A 16 -69.52 -15.62 6.85
CA PHE A 16 -70.61 -16.43 6.28
C PHE A 16 -71.07 -15.87 4.93
N SER A 17 -71.45 -16.75 4.01
CA SER A 17 -72.03 -16.36 2.73
C SER A 17 -73.46 -15.82 2.89
N LYS A 18 -73.93 -15.01 1.93
CA LYS A 18 -75.30 -14.45 1.96
C LYS A 18 -76.34 -15.57 1.96
N GLU A 19 -76.07 -16.66 1.25
CA GLU A 19 -76.93 -17.84 1.15
C GLU A 19 -77.08 -18.56 2.50
N GLU A 20 -75.98 -18.77 3.24
CA GLU A 20 -76.00 -19.39 4.58
C GLU A 20 -76.78 -18.55 5.59
N VAL A 21 -76.58 -17.22 5.56
CA VAL A 21 -77.31 -16.28 6.42
C VAL A 21 -78.79 -16.27 6.06
N LYS A 22 -79.13 -16.26 4.76
CA LYS A 22 -80.52 -16.34 4.27
C LYS A 22 -81.21 -17.63 4.71
N GLU A 23 -80.57 -18.78 4.57
CA GLU A 23 -81.13 -20.07 5.00
C GLU A 23 -81.39 -20.10 6.51
N THR A 24 -80.47 -19.53 7.30
CA THR A 24 -80.61 -19.44 8.76
C THR A 24 -81.79 -18.54 9.17
N LEU A 25 -81.96 -17.40 8.50
CA LEU A 25 -83.06 -16.47 8.78
C LEU A 25 -84.43 -17.03 8.35
N LEU A 26 -84.48 -17.76 7.23
CA LEU A 26 -85.69 -18.49 6.81
C LEU A 26 -86.08 -19.55 7.83
N LYS A 27 -85.12 -20.33 8.35
CA LYS A 27 -85.36 -21.32 9.42
C LYS A 27 -85.85 -20.68 10.72
N ALA A 28 -85.44 -19.45 10.99
CA ALA A 28 -85.87 -18.67 12.15
C ALA A 28 -87.25 -17.99 11.97
N GLY A 29 -87.88 -18.12 10.79
CA GLY A 29 -89.23 -17.63 10.51
C GLY A 29 -89.31 -16.21 9.94
N TRP A 30 -88.20 -15.63 9.47
CA TRP A 30 -88.22 -14.34 8.77
C TRP A 30 -88.75 -14.48 7.34
N SER A 31 -89.46 -13.47 6.86
CA SER A 31 -89.93 -13.44 5.48
C SER A 31 -88.77 -13.19 4.51
N GLU A 32 -88.85 -13.75 3.29
CA GLU A 32 -87.83 -13.55 2.27
C GLU A 32 -87.70 -12.07 1.85
N GLU A 33 -88.80 -11.32 1.90
CA GLU A 33 -88.83 -9.88 1.61
C GLU A 33 -88.03 -9.07 2.64
N ASP A 34 -88.20 -9.35 3.93
CA ASP A 34 -87.44 -8.68 5.00
C ASP A 34 -85.95 -9.00 4.92
N ILE A 35 -85.61 -10.25 4.61
CA ILE A 35 -84.21 -10.70 4.44
C ILE A 35 -83.54 -9.95 3.28
N ASN A 36 -84.21 -9.88 2.12
CA ASN A 36 -83.68 -9.18 0.95
C ASN A 36 -83.53 -7.68 1.20
N LYS A 37 -84.48 -7.07 1.93
CA LYS A 37 -84.36 -5.67 2.35
C LYS A 37 -83.17 -5.45 3.28
N GLY A 38 -82.97 -6.35 4.25
CA GLY A 38 -81.81 -6.31 5.15
C GLY A 38 -80.48 -6.41 4.43
N PHE A 39 -80.34 -7.32 3.45
CA PHE A 39 -79.12 -7.41 2.63
C PHE A 39 -78.87 -6.13 1.82
N LYS A 40 -79.92 -5.55 1.23
CA LYS A 40 -79.80 -4.32 0.45
C LYS A 40 -79.30 -3.14 1.29
N GLU A 41 -79.82 -3.01 2.52
CA GLU A 41 -79.38 -1.96 3.44
C GLU A 41 -77.92 -2.14 3.90
N VAL A 42 -77.44 -3.38 4.04
CA VAL A 42 -76.03 -3.66 4.34
C VAL A 42 -75.12 -3.37 3.13
N ASP A 43 -75.55 -3.78 1.92
CA ASP A 43 -74.79 -3.55 0.68
C ASP A 43 -74.63 -2.05 0.37
N ASP A 44 -75.66 -1.24 0.65
CA ASP A 44 -75.61 0.22 0.47
C ASP A 44 -74.63 0.90 1.46
N VAL A 45 -74.34 0.27 2.61
CA VAL A 45 -73.41 0.78 3.63
C VAL A 45 -71.96 0.35 3.37
N GLU A 46 -71.73 -0.83 2.78
CA GLU A 46 -70.37 -1.35 2.53
C GLU A 46 -69.59 -0.62 1.42
N PHE A 47 -70.25 0.14 0.54
CA PHE A 47 -69.60 0.83 -0.58
C PHE A 47 -68.67 2.00 -0.20
N VAL A 48 -68.52 2.36 1.08
CA VAL A 48 -67.76 3.57 1.49
C VAL A 48 -66.40 3.27 2.13
N GLN A 49 -66.07 2.04 2.53
CA GLN A 49 -64.85 1.82 3.35
C GLN A 49 -64.00 0.58 3.06
N HIS A 50 -63.90 0.13 1.81
CA HIS A 50 -62.71 -0.62 1.41
C HIS A 50 -61.54 0.33 1.15
N LYS A 51 -60.99 0.92 2.21
CA LYS A 51 -59.58 1.34 2.20
C LYS A 51 -58.79 0.09 1.84
N HIS A 52 -58.31 0.00 0.60
CA HIS A 52 -57.35 -1.02 0.20
C HIS A 52 -56.18 -0.94 1.18
N HIS A 53 -56.21 -1.79 2.19
CA HIS A 53 -55.13 -1.93 3.13
C HIS A 53 -54.07 -2.71 2.35
N LEU A 54 -53.30 -2.00 1.52
CA LEU A 54 -52.10 -2.54 0.91
C LEU A 54 -51.35 -3.26 2.03
N PRO A 55 -51.09 -4.58 1.87
CA PRO A 55 -50.47 -5.35 2.92
C PRO A 55 -49.17 -4.65 3.29
N LYS A 56 -48.92 -4.45 4.59
CA LYS A 56 -47.74 -3.71 5.08
C LYS A 56 -46.43 -4.22 4.46
N TYR A 57 -46.41 -5.49 4.05
CA TYR A 57 -45.31 -6.12 3.32
C TYR A 57 -44.98 -5.46 1.97
N TRP A 58 -45.93 -4.88 1.26
CA TRP A 58 -45.68 -4.26 -0.05
C TRP A 58 -44.74 -3.05 0.03
N PHE A 59 -44.87 -2.23 1.09
CA PHE A 59 -43.94 -1.14 1.36
C PHE A 59 -42.53 -1.64 1.71
N MET A 60 -42.42 -2.80 2.38
CA MET A 60 -41.13 -3.43 2.67
C MET A 60 -40.45 -3.92 1.38
N VAL A 61 -41.21 -4.55 0.48
CA VAL A 61 -40.69 -5.01 -0.83
C VAL A 61 -40.23 -3.82 -1.70
N LEU A 62 -41.02 -2.75 -1.75
CA LEU A 62 -40.66 -1.53 -2.48
C LEU A 62 -39.36 -0.92 -1.94
N GLY A 63 -39.20 -0.88 -0.62
CA GLY A 63 -37.98 -0.39 0.04
C GLY A 63 -36.73 -1.19 -0.34
N ILE A 64 -36.81 -2.53 -0.30
CA ILE A 64 -35.70 -3.40 -0.69
C ILE A 64 -35.33 -3.19 -2.16
N PHE A 65 -36.32 -3.11 -3.05
CA PHE A 65 -36.10 -2.90 -4.47
C PHE A 65 -35.37 -1.57 -4.77
N LEU A 66 -35.74 -0.49 -4.09
CA LEU A 66 -35.07 0.80 -4.23
C LEU A 66 -33.60 0.75 -3.77
N VAL A 67 -33.30 0.04 -2.68
CA VAL A 67 -31.92 -0.14 -2.21
C VAL A 67 -31.08 -0.90 -3.24
N VAL A 68 -31.63 -1.97 -3.84
CA VAL A 68 -30.94 -2.73 -4.89
C VAL A 68 -30.66 -1.86 -6.12
N LEU A 69 -31.63 -1.05 -6.57
CA LEU A 69 -31.41 -0.15 -7.72
C LEU A 69 -30.33 0.90 -7.45
N ILE A 70 -30.29 1.48 -6.25
CA ILE A 70 -29.27 2.47 -5.89
C ILE A 70 -27.88 1.83 -5.86
N THR A 71 -27.74 0.68 -5.19
CA THR A 71 -26.45 -0.03 -5.11
C THR A 71 -25.95 -0.45 -6.49
N PHE A 72 -26.83 -0.98 -7.35
CA PHE A 72 -26.50 -1.32 -8.72
C PHE A 72 -26.05 -0.09 -9.53
N GLY A 73 -26.76 1.04 -9.42
CA GLY A 73 -26.39 2.29 -10.07
C GLY A 73 -25.01 2.80 -9.66
N LEU A 74 -24.65 2.68 -8.38
CA LEU A 74 -23.32 3.05 -7.88
C LEU A 74 -22.22 2.15 -8.46
N VAL A 75 -22.44 0.84 -8.53
CA VAL A 75 -21.47 -0.12 -9.13
C VAL A 75 -21.26 0.18 -10.61
N PHE A 76 -22.33 0.42 -11.37
CA PHE A 76 -22.24 0.77 -12.79
C PHE A 76 -21.50 2.09 -13.01
N LYS A 77 -21.81 3.11 -12.20
CA LYS A 77 -21.11 4.40 -12.26
C LYS A 77 -19.62 4.20 -12.01
N TYR A 78 -19.25 3.48 -10.96
CA TYR A 78 -17.85 3.20 -10.63
C TYR A 78 -17.13 2.46 -11.77
N SER A 79 -17.74 1.40 -12.31
CA SER A 79 -17.18 0.66 -13.45
C SER A 79 -17.03 1.52 -14.71
N TYR A 80 -17.94 2.46 -14.95
CA TYR A 80 -17.85 3.37 -16.10
C TYR A 80 -16.68 4.37 -15.97
N TYR A 81 -16.48 4.96 -14.79
CA TYR A 81 -15.36 5.88 -14.54
C TYR A 81 -14.00 5.19 -14.69
N ASP A 82 -13.87 3.97 -14.17
CA ASP A 82 -12.65 3.16 -14.29
C ASP A 82 -12.26 2.92 -15.77
N ASN A 83 -13.25 2.59 -16.61
CA ASN A 83 -13.00 2.32 -18.02
C ASN A 83 -12.63 3.60 -18.80
N LYS A 84 -13.30 4.72 -18.51
CA LYS A 84 -13.00 6.00 -19.16
C LYS A 84 -11.59 6.50 -18.84
N MET A 85 -11.20 6.45 -17.55
CA MET A 85 -9.87 6.87 -17.13
C MET A 85 -8.77 6.00 -17.76
N LEU A 86 -9.05 4.70 -17.96
CA LEU A 86 -8.16 3.80 -18.70
C LEU A 86 -8.02 4.17 -20.19
N GLU A 87 -9.11 4.54 -20.86
CA GLU A 87 -9.06 5.01 -22.25
C GLU A 87 -8.29 6.33 -22.38
N ASP A 88 -8.53 7.27 -21.46
CA ASP A 88 -7.80 8.54 -21.39
C ASP A 88 -6.29 8.29 -21.21
N CYS A 89 -5.89 7.39 -20.30
CA CYS A 89 -4.48 7.00 -20.16
C CYS A 89 -3.92 6.36 -21.45
N LYS A 90 -4.69 5.52 -22.14
CA LYS A 90 -4.26 4.87 -23.40
C LYS A 90 -4.04 5.87 -24.54
N SER A 91 -4.81 6.96 -24.54
CA SER A 91 -4.76 8.02 -25.55
C SER A 91 -3.52 8.93 -25.45
N LEU A 92 -2.79 8.89 -24.33
CA LEU A 92 -1.59 9.70 -24.13
C LEU A 92 -0.46 9.30 -25.11
N ASN A 93 0.04 10.29 -25.86
CA ASN A 93 1.14 10.10 -26.82
C ASN A 93 2.52 10.03 -26.16
N ASN A 94 2.70 10.65 -24.99
CA ASN A 94 3.96 10.61 -24.25
C ASN A 94 4.03 9.31 -23.44
N PHE A 95 5.05 8.48 -23.71
CA PHE A 95 5.23 7.19 -23.07
C PHE A 95 5.31 7.28 -21.55
N ARG A 96 6.06 8.27 -21.01
CA ARG A 96 6.24 8.46 -19.57
C ARG A 96 4.93 8.81 -18.88
N GLN A 97 4.14 9.69 -19.50
CA GLN A 97 2.83 10.09 -18.96
C GLN A 97 1.84 8.92 -19.03
N LYS A 98 1.77 8.22 -20.16
CA LYS A 98 0.94 7.02 -20.34
C LYS A 98 1.26 5.95 -19.30
N TYR A 99 2.55 5.70 -19.07
CA TYR A 99 3.02 4.72 -18.10
C TYR A 99 2.61 5.08 -16.66
N ASN A 100 2.93 6.30 -16.20
CA ASN A 100 2.57 6.75 -14.86
C ASN A 100 1.04 6.72 -14.65
N CYS A 101 0.27 7.14 -15.65
CA CYS A 101 -1.20 7.12 -15.63
C CYS A 101 -1.76 5.69 -15.43
N LEU A 102 -1.21 4.70 -16.15
CA LEU A 102 -1.65 3.31 -16.01
C LEU A 102 -1.18 2.66 -14.70
N LEU A 103 -0.03 3.07 -14.17
CA LEU A 103 0.49 2.61 -12.88
C LEU A 103 -0.40 3.10 -11.72
N ASP A 104 -0.77 4.37 -11.72
CA ASP A 104 -1.63 4.98 -10.69
C ASP A 104 -3.03 4.37 -10.65
N LEU A 105 -3.52 3.88 -11.80
CA LEU A 105 -4.81 3.20 -11.91
C LEU A 105 -4.84 1.77 -11.31
N GLY A 106 -3.68 1.21 -10.91
CA GLY A 106 -3.60 -0.15 -10.39
C GLY A 106 -4.05 -1.25 -11.37
N LYS A 107 -4.34 -0.90 -12.63
CA LYS A 107 -4.74 -1.82 -13.70
C LYS A 107 -3.58 -2.65 -14.22
N ILE A 108 -2.37 -2.38 -13.73
CA ILE A 108 -1.22 -3.20 -14.01
C ILE A 108 -0.60 -3.73 -12.71
N ASN A 109 -0.72 -5.03 -12.48
CA ASN A 109 -0.03 -5.75 -11.41
C ASN A 109 1.47 -5.99 -11.75
N LYS A 110 2.12 -4.98 -12.35
CA LYS A 110 3.37 -4.99 -13.15
C LYS A 110 3.16 -5.51 -14.58
N PRO A 111 3.27 -4.65 -15.60
CA PRO A 111 3.29 -5.12 -16.98
C PRO A 111 4.65 -5.75 -17.23
N ILE A 112 4.65 -6.90 -17.89
CA ILE A 112 5.81 -7.25 -18.72
C ILE A 112 5.80 -6.23 -19.85
N LEU A 113 6.59 -5.15 -19.75
CA LEU A 113 6.81 -4.26 -20.90
C LEU A 113 7.25 -5.16 -22.07
N PRO A 114 6.53 -5.20 -23.21
CA PRO A 114 7.05 -5.90 -24.36
C PRO A 114 8.33 -5.18 -24.80
N THR A 115 9.38 -5.94 -25.12
CA THR A 115 10.68 -5.41 -25.59
C THR A 115 10.52 -4.36 -26.70
N SER A 116 9.50 -4.55 -27.54
CA SER A 116 9.13 -3.67 -28.64
C SER A 116 8.92 -2.21 -28.24
N ASP A 117 8.64 -1.91 -26.98
CA ASP A 117 8.42 -0.53 -26.54
C ASP A 117 9.73 0.18 -26.17
N CYS A 118 10.70 -0.51 -25.57
CA CYS A 118 12.03 0.08 -25.35
C CYS A 118 12.76 0.34 -26.69
N ASP A 119 12.50 -0.47 -27.71
CA ASP A 119 13.09 -0.30 -29.04
C ASP A 119 12.64 0.97 -29.77
N LYS A 120 11.49 1.55 -29.40
CA LYS A 120 10.98 2.81 -29.97
C LYS A 120 11.67 4.04 -29.40
N ILE A 121 12.39 3.92 -28.29
CA ILE A 121 13.07 5.03 -27.64
C ILE A 121 14.33 5.39 -28.44
N LYS A 122 14.37 6.63 -28.95
CA LYS A 122 15.48 7.13 -29.78
C LYS A 122 16.72 7.46 -28.96
N ASP A 123 16.55 7.99 -27.75
CA ASP A 123 17.67 8.31 -26.87
C ASP A 123 18.27 7.02 -26.29
N ILE A 124 19.57 6.80 -26.54
CA ILE A 124 20.27 5.55 -26.16
C ILE A 124 20.27 5.38 -24.64
N ASN A 125 20.45 6.46 -23.90
CA ASN A 125 20.53 6.41 -22.45
C ASN A 125 19.16 6.10 -21.81
N GLU A 126 18.08 6.68 -22.33
CA GLU A 126 16.70 6.34 -21.95
C GLU A 126 16.32 4.92 -22.35
N LYS A 127 16.75 4.46 -23.53
CA LYS A 127 16.57 3.08 -23.99
C LYS A 127 17.24 2.09 -23.04
N ASP A 128 18.49 2.35 -22.66
CA ASP A 128 19.23 1.53 -21.70
C ASP A 128 18.53 1.48 -20.33
N ILE A 129 18.02 2.62 -19.85
CA ILE A 129 17.22 2.71 -18.60
C ILE A 129 15.94 1.87 -18.71
N CYS A 130 15.25 1.93 -19.85
CA CYS A 130 14.05 1.12 -20.12
C CYS A 130 14.37 -0.37 -20.05
N LEU A 131 15.44 -0.81 -20.70
CA LEU A 131 15.88 -2.20 -20.71
C LEU A 131 16.27 -2.70 -19.31
N ILE A 132 16.92 -1.87 -18.49
CA ILE A 132 17.24 -2.19 -17.09
C ILE A 132 15.95 -2.38 -16.26
N LYS A 133 14.97 -1.49 -16.42
CA LYS A 133 13.67 -1.60 -15.72
C LYS A 133 12.93 -2.86 -16.14
N LEU A 134 12.92 -3.16 -17.45
CA LEU A 134 12.34 -4.37 -17.99
C LEU A 134 13.03 -5.64 -17.44
N ALA A 135 14.36 -5.65 -17.35
CA ALA A 135 15.12 -6.74 -16.73
C ALA A 135 14.72 -7.00 -15.27
N LYS A 136 14.53 -5.93 -14.48
CA LYS A 136 14.06 -6.03 -13.09
C LYS A 136 12.64 -6.59 -13.00
N GLU A 137 11.72 -6.04 -13.78
CA GLU A 137 10.28 -6.38 -13.71
C GLU A 137 10.02 -7.82 -14.13
N THR A 138 10.71 -8.27 -15.17
CA THR A 138 10.60 -9.64 -15.70
C THR A 138 11.56 -10.62 -15.04
N ASN A 139 12.48 -10.13 -14.20
CA ASN A 139 13.59 -10.89 -13.65
C ASN A 139 14.42 -11.62 -14.73
N ASN A 140 14.48 -11.06 -15.94
CA ASN A 140 15.18 -11.62 -17.09
C ASN A 140 16.42 -10.78 -17.42
N ILE A 141 17.59 -11.29 -17.05
CA ILE A 141 18.89 -10.66 -17.32
C ILE A 141 19.25 -10.63 -18.81
N GLY A 142 18.54 -11.36 -19.66
CA GLY A 142 18.75 -11.36 -21.12
C GLY A 142 18.63 -9.95 -21.70
N PHE A 143 17.75 -9.11 -21.15
CA PHE A 143 17.60 -7.71 -21.56
C PHE A 143 18.84 -6.86 -21.25
N CYS A 144 19.66 -7.26 -20.27
CA CYS A 144 20.90 -6.54 -19.95
C CYS A 144 21.90 -6.60 -21.11
N HIS A 145 21.88 -7.66 -21.95
CA HIS A 145 22.78 -7.76 -23.11
C HIS A 145 22.44 -6.77 -24.23
N LEU A 146 21.23 -6.22 -24.23
CA LEU A 146 20.77 -5.22 -25.20
C LEU A 146 21.19 -3.79 -24.82
N ILE A 147 21.74 -3.60 -23.61
CA ILE A 147 22.18 -2.30 -23.09
C ILE A 147 23.48 -1.88 -23.77
N HIS A 148 23.51 -0.66 -24.31
CA HIS A 148 24.64 -0.10 -25.02
C HIS A 148 25.75 0.39 -24.09
N ASP A 149 25.40 1.11 -23.02
CA ASP A 149 26.38 1.58 -22.03
C ASP A 149 26.98 0.39 -21.27
N LYS A 150 28.31 0.23 -21.38
CA LYS A 150 29.04 -0.91 -20.79
C LYS A 150 28.92 -0.98 -19.26
N ASN A 151 28.91 0.17 -18.57
CA ASN A 151 28.82 0.21 -17.11
C ASN A 151 27.42 -0.19 -16.65
N LYS A 152 26.39 0.30 -17.35
CA LYS A 152 24.99 -0.08 -17.13
C LYS A 152 24.73 -1.54 -17.46
N ASN A 153 25.32 -2.04 -18.54
CA ASN A 153 25.22 -3.45 -18.94
C ASN A 153 25.79 -4.36 -17.85
N LEU A 154 27.04 -4.11 -17.43
CA LEU A 154 27.67 -4.85 -16.34
C LEU A 154 26.88 -4.73 -15.03
N GLY A 155 26.44 -3.51 -14.70
CA GLY A 155 25.62 -3.26 -13.51
C GLY A 155 24.24 -3.91 -13.56
N CYS A 156 23.65 -4.11 -14.74
CA CYS A 156 22.40 -4.83 -14.92
C CYS A 156 22.60 -6.34 -14.73
N GLN A 157 23.69 -6.89 -15.28
CA GLN A 157 24.00 -8.33 -15.19
C GLN A 157 24.18 -8.81 -13.75
N THR A 158 24.66 -7.96 -12.83
CA THR A 158 24.76 -8.30 -11.40
C THR A 158 23.40 -8.37 -10.70
N SER A 159 22.30 -8.05 -11.39
CA SER A 159 20.93 -8.03 -10.84
C SER A 159 20.82 -7.24 -9.52
N PRO A 160 21.26 -5.97 -9.46
CA PRO A 160 21.39 -5.21 -8.21
C PRO A 160 20.06 -5.04 -7.48
N TRP A 161 18.94 -5.15 -8.19
CA TRP A 161 17.59 -5.16 -7.61
C TRP A 161 17.30 -6.36 -6.72
N LYS A 162 18.04 -7.48 -6.84
CA LYS A 162 17.95 -8.62 -5.91
C LYS A 162 18.68 -8.36 -4.60
N GLU A 163 19.68 -7.49 -4.61
CA GLU A 163 20.45 -7.16 -3.42
C GLU A 163 19.81 -6.03 -2.62
N ASN A 164 19.54 -4.88 -3.26
CA ASN A 164 18.97 -3.70 -2.64
C ASN A 164 18.44 -2.73 -3.71
N ASP A 165 17.22 -2.22 -3.52
CA ASP A 165 16.60 -1.21 -4.40
C ASP A 165 17.46 0.06 -4.58
N CYS A 166 18.27 0.43 -3.58
CA CYS A 166 19.17 1.58 -3.68
C CYS A 166 20.30 1.38 -4.71
N LYS A 167 20.82 0.16 -4.83
CA LYS A 167 21.81 -0.16 -5.87
C LYS A 167 21.18 -0.07 -7.26
N PHE A 168 19.91 -0.45 -7.37
CA PHE A 168 19.15 -0.30 -8.60
C PHE A 168 18.92 1.17 -8.96
N LYS A 169 18.47 2.02 -8.02
CA LYS A 169 18.33 3.47 -8.26
C LYS A 169 19.65 4.12 -8.71
N LYS A 170 20.76 3.73 -8.08
CA LYS A 170 22.10 4.17 -8.50
C LYS A 170 22.42 3.78 -9.95
N LEU A 171 22.09 2.55 -10.36
CA LEU A 171 22.30 2.07 -11.73
C LEU A 171 21.50 2.90 -12.76
N LEU A 172 20.30 3.35 -12.37
CA LEU A 172 19.46 4.19 -13.22
C LEU A 172 19.94 5.65 -13.32
N GLY A 173 20.91 6.06 -12.49
CA GLY A 173 21.32 7.45 -12.35
C GLY A 173 20.30 8.32 -11.60
N GLU A 174 19.35 7.70 -10.90
CA GLU A 174 18.39 8.41 -10.05
C GLU A 174 19.04 8.85 -8.73
N GLU A 175 18.43 9.79 -8.01
CA GLU A 175 18.93 10.23 -6.71
C GLU A 175 18.84 9.07 -5.69
N TYR A 176 20.00 8.58 -5.25
CA TYR A 176 20.12 7.35 -4.46
C TYR A 176 20.71 7.56 -3.06
N LYS A 177 21.19 8.78 -2.74
CA LYS A 177 21.88 9.08 -1.47
C LYS A 177 20.97 8.81 -0.29
N ASP A 178 19.73 9.30 -0.33
CA ASP A 178 18.76 9.12 0.74
C ASP A 178 18.32 7.66 0.89
N CYS A 179 18.25 6.92 -0.21
CA CYS A 179 17.94 5.49 -0.18
C CYS A 179 18.95 4.70 0.66
N PHE A 180 20.26 4.88 0.42
CA PHE A 180 21.28 4.17 1.22
C PHE A 180 21.29 4.64 2.67
N TYR A 181 20.97 5.90 2.92
CA TYR A 181 20.83 6.43 4.26
C TYR A 181 19.71 5.72 5.03
N GLU A 182 18.51 5.65 4.46
CA GLU A 182 17.35 4.97 5.06
C GLU A 182 17.60 3.48 5.29
N GLU A 183 18.17 2.80 4.29
CA GLU A 183 18.55 1.38 4.39
C GLU A 183 19.56 1.14 5.53
N ALA A 184 20.51 2.07 5.71
CA ALA A 184 21.46 2.00 6.83
C ALA A 184 20.75 2.08 8.18
N LEU A 185 19.75 2.97 8.31
CA LEU A 185 18.96 3.12 9.54
C LEU A 185 18.09 1.89 9.82
N ILE A 186 17.38 1.38 8.80
CA ILE A 186 16.49 0.21 8.92
C ILE A 186 17.30 -1.04 9.30
N LYS A 187 18.41 -1.30 8.59
CA LYS A 187 19.26 -2.47 8.84
C LYS A 187 20.24 -2.28 9.99
N LYS A 188 20.31 -1.07 10.57
CA LYS A 188 21.26 -0.69 11.62
C LYS A 188 22.71 -1.06 11.25
N ASN A 189 23.06 -0.90 9.97
CA ASN A 189 24.33 -1.36 9.42
C ASN A 189 25.10 -0.20 8.78
N THR A 190 26.21 0.16 9.42
CA THR A 190 27.04 1.32 9.07
C THR A 190 27.80 1.17 7.76
N LYS A 191 27.90 -0.05 7.21
CA LYS A 191 28.47 -0.26 5.86
C LYS A 191 27.69 0.53 4.81
N TRP A 192 26.37 0.69 4.97
CA TRP A 192 25.53 1.44 4.02
C TRP A 192 25.77 2.96 4.10
N CYS A 193 26.19 3.49 5.26
CA CYS A 193 26.57 4.89 5.42
C CYS A 193 27.80 5.28 4.57
N SER A 194 28.60 4.31 4.11
CA SER A 194 29.77 4.58 3.27
C SER A 194 29.43 5.07 1.86
N TYR A 195 28.22 4.78 1.37
CA TYR A 195 27.78 5.19 0.04
C TYR A 195 27.41 6.68 -0.07
N THR A 196 27.36 7.39 1.07
CA THR A 196 27.01 8.81 1.14
C THR A 196 28.13 9.61 1.80
N LYS A 197 29.11 10.13 1.04
CA LYS A 197 30.26 10.83 1.63
C LYS A 197 29.85 11.99 2.56
N GLU A 198 28.86 12.78 2.14
CA GLU A 198 28.33 13.94 2.89
C GLU A 198 27.52 13.53 4.12
N LEU A 199 26.74 12.44 4.01
CA LEU A 199 25.85 12.00 5.09
C LEU A 199 26.46 10.92 5.98
N LYS A 200 27.66 10.41 5.67
CA LYS A 200 28.27 9.27 6.38
C LYS A 200 28.30 9.49 7.89
N LYS A 201 28.78 10.68 8.31
CA LYS A 201 28.87 11.07 9.73
C LYS A 201 27.47 11.06 10.37
N ARG A 202 26.52 11.81 9.80
CA ARG A 202 25.13 11.91 10.28
C ARG A 202 24.42 10.56 10.31
N CYS A 203 24.68 9.69 9.32
CA CYS A 203 24.12 8.35 9.20
C CYS A 203 24.58 7.46 10.36
N ILE A 204 25.89 7.44 10.62
CA ILE A 204 26.46 6.66 11.72
C ILE A 204 25.89 7.15 13.06
N ILE A 205 25.88 8.45 13.32
CA ILE A 205 25.30 9.01 14.57
C ILE A 205 23.86 8.56 14.78
N LYS A 206 22.99 8.68 13.77
CA LYS A 206 21.59 8.24 13.92
C LYS A 206 21.45 6.74 14.19
N ILE A 207 22.31 5.89 13.62
CA ILE A 207 22.29 4.45 13.93
C ILE A 207 22.65 4.23 15.40
N ILE A 208 23.58 5.01 15.95
CA ILE A 208 23.99 4.94 17.36
C ILE A 208 22.82 5.34 18.26
N ASP A 209 22.13 6.43 17.92
CA ASP A 209 20.95 6.90 18.65
C ASP A 209 19.84 5.84 18.63
N ILE A 210 19.54 5.24 17.47
CA ILE A 210 18.49 4.22 17.30
C ILE A 210 18.83 2.89 17.99
N THR A 211 20.11 2.59 18.20
CA THR A 211 20.55 1.33 18.84
C THR A 211 20.64 1.42 20.35
N ASN A 212 20.34 2.58 20.96
CA ASN A 212 20.54 2.87 22.39
C ASN A 212 21.96 2.54 22.88
N ILE A 213 22.95 2.52 21.98
CA ILE A 213 24.36 2.39 22.37
C ILE A 213 24.86 3.71 22.99
N ALA A 214 24.11 4.80 22.78
CA ALA A 214 24.44 6.14 23.25
C ALA A 214 24.48 6.29 24.79
N GLU A 215 23.77 5.45 25.56
CA GLU A 215 23.76 5.57 27.03
C GLU A 215 25.15 5.38 27.65
N ASP A 216 26.01 4.57 27.02
CA ASP A 216 27.37 4.30 27.49
C ASP A 216 28.44 5.24 26.90
N CYS A 217 28.05 6.15 25.99
CA CYS A 217 29.02 6.90 25.21
C CYS A 217 28.96 8.41 25.50
N MET A 218 30.02 8.96 26.09
CA MET A 218 30.14 10.40 26.36
C MET A 218 30.49 11.21 25.10
N GLY A 219 29.52 11.42 24.22
CA GLY A 219 29.65 12.29 23.05
C GLY A 219 30.15 11.60 21.77
N GLU A 220 30.01 12.30 20.65
CA GLU A 220 30.07 11.74 19.29
C GLU A 220 31.38 10.98 18.99
N LYS A 221 32.52 11.59 19.34
CA LYS A 221 33.86 11.00 19.17
C LYS A 221 33.95 9.64 19.89
N TRP A 222 33.59 9.62 21.17
CA TRP A 222 33.76 8.46 22.03
C TRP A 222 32.81 7.33 21.62
N CYS A 223 31.62 7.65 21.11
CA CYS A 223 30.73 6.67 20.51
C CYS A 223 31.40 5.96 19.33
N LEU A 224 32.01 6.72 18.41
CA LEU A 224 32.68 6.16 17.24
C LEU A 224 33.87 5.27 17.63
N ILE A 225 34.66 5.66 18.63
CA ILE A 225 35.77 4.85 19.15
C ILE A 225 35.25 3.55 19.77
N TYR A 226 34.25 3.63 20.65
CA TYR A 226 33.65 2.48 21.30
C TYR A 226 33.08 1.49 20.27
N LEU A 227 32.38 1.98 19.25
CA LEU A 227 31.81 1.13 18.20
C LEU A 227 32.86 0.50 17.30
N ALA A 228 33.93 1.23 17.02
CA ALA A 228 35.07 0.66 16.32
C ALA A 228 35.60 -0.53 17.12
N GLU A 229 35.90 -0.32 18.40
CA GLU A 229 36.45 -1.32 19.31
C GLU A 229 35.55 -2.57 19.45
N LYS A 230 34.23 -2.34 19.62
CA LYS A 230 33.21 -3.39 19.79
C LYS A 230 32.98 -4.21 18.53
N ASN A 231 32.86 -3.55 17.37
CA ASN A 231 32.55 -4.23 16.10
C ASN A 231 33.80 -4.64 15.32
N LYS A 232 34.99 -4.28 15.80
CA LYS A 232 36.27 -4.41 15.07
C LYS A 232 36.20 -3.81 13.66
N ASP A 233 35.47 -2.71 13.49
CA ASP A 233 35.26 -2.05 12.19
C ASP A 233 35.96 -0.69 12.13
N ILE A 234 36.95 -0.62 11.24
CA ILE A 234 37.78 0.54 11.00
C ILE A 234 37.01 1.75 10.43
N ASN A 235 35.83 1.52 9.85
CA ASN A 235 35.04 2.57 9.22
C ASN A 235 34.51 3.59 10.21
N TYR A 236 34.32 3.19 11.48
CA TYR A 236 33.98 4.10 12.57
C TYR A 236 35.14 5.07 12.85
N CYS A 237 36.38 4.59 12.89
CA CYS A 237 37.55 5.46 13.05
C CYS A 237 37.69 6.46 11.89
N LYS A 238 37.39 6.03 10.66
CA LYS A 238 37.38 6.92 9.47
C LYS A 238 36.31 8.01 9.52
N ALA A 239 35.28 7.88 10.35
CA ALA A 239 34.23 8.89 10.49
C ALA A 239 34.62 10.02 11.49
N ILE A 240 35.69 9.84 12.26
CA ILE A 240 36.17 10.82 13.23
C ILE A 240 36.96 11.92 12.50
N ASN A 241 36.42 13.14 12.48
CA ASN A 241 37.08 14.27 11.80
C ASN A 241 38.37 14.69 12.52
N GLU A 242 38.37 14.71 13.85
CA GLU A 242 39.53 15.12 14.65
C GLU A 242 40.67 14.09 14.55
N TYR A 243 41.88 14.58 14.25
CA TYR A 243 43.02 13.72 13.94
C TYR A 243 43.49 12.88 15.14
N SER A 244 43.73 13.52 16.30
CA SER A 244 44.15 12.88 17.56
C SER A 244 43.21 11.73 17.97
N SER A 245 41.93 12.00 17.90
CA SER A 245 40.83 11.09 18.22
C SER A 245 40.72 9.91 17.29
N ARG A 246 40.96 10.15 16.00
CA ARG A 246 41.02 9.09 15.00
C ARG A 246 42.20 8.17 15.24
N VAL A 247 43.38 8.71 15.57
CA VAL A 247 44.56 7.92 15.96
C VAL A 247 44.27 7.02 17.16
N GLU A 248 43.67 7.58 18.20
CA GLU A 248 43.27 6.84 19.40
C GLU A 248 42.36 5.64 19.07
N CYS A 249 41.38 5.85 18.18
CA CYS A 249 40.50 4.81 17.67
C CYS A 249 41.27 3.64 17.04
N TYR A 250 42.24 3.94 16.15
CA TYR A 250 43.02 2.91 15.48
C TYR A 250 43.93 2.14 16.43
N ASN A 251 44.53 2.83 17.41
CA ASN A 251 45.35 2.18 18.43
C ASN A 251 44.54 1.15 19.23
N LYS A 252 43.30 1.48 19.63
CA LYS A 252 42.40 0.56 20.34
C LYS A 252 41.99 -0.67 19.52
N LEU A 253 41.95 -0.55 18.19
CA LEU A 253 41.66 -1.68 17.32
C LEU A 253 42.82 -2.68 17.21
N GLY A 254 44.03 -2.33 17.70
CA GLY A 254 45.21 -3.18 17.60
C GLY A 254 45.59 -3.51 16.17
N GLN A 255 45.14 -2.71 15.19
CA GLN A 255 45.48 -2.95 13.79
C GLN A 255 46.97 -2.67 13.55
N ASP A 256 47.66 -3.66 12.98
CA ASP A 256 49.03 -3.46 12.49
C ASP A 256 48.95 -2.40 11.38
N CYS A 257 49.78 -1.35 11.47
CA CYS A 257 49.71 -0.17 10.59
C CYS A 257 49.85 -0.50 9.09
N LYS A 258 50.19 -1.76 8.76
CA LYS A 258 50.37 -2.28 7.42
C LYS A 258 49.08 -2.29 6.60
N ASP A 259 47.92 -2.48 7.25
CA ASP A 259 46.61 -2.63 6.58
C ASP A 259 45.94 -1.29 6.25
N ILE A 260 46.59 -0.17 6.62
CA ILE A 260 46.07 1.17 6.37
C ILE A 260 46.58 1.67 5.01
N ASN A 261 45.67 1.77 4.04
CA ASN A 261 45.98 2.28 2.69
C ASN A 261 46.20 3.79 2.61
N ASP A 262 45.88 4.55 3.66
CA ASP A 262 46.17 5.97 3.73
C ASP A 262 47.65 6.19 4.07
N LYS A 263 48.43 6.67 3.09
CA LYS A 263 49.88 6.85 3.20
C LYS A 263 50.25 7.76 4.38
N SER A 264 49.53 8.88 4.56
CA SER A 264 49.80 9.84 5.64
C SER A 264 49.57 9.20 7.01
N PHE A 265 48.54 8.36 7.10
CA PHE A 265 48.21 7.66 8.33
C PHE A 265 49.15 6.48 8.62
N LYS A 266 49.58 5.77 7.57
CA LYS A 266 50.50 4.63 7.68
C LYS A 266 51.85 5.06 8.26
N GLU A 267 52.42 6.16 7.75
CA GLU A 267 53.67 6.71 8.26
C GLU A 267 53.55 7.13 9.74
N TYR A 268 52.45 7.80 10.10
CA TYR A 268 52.23 8.23 11.48
C TYR A 268 52.02 7.07 12.46
N CYS A 269 51.23 6.07 12.06
CA CYS A 269 50.98 4.86 12.84
C CYS A 269 52.28 4.07 13.07
N GLN A 270 53.11 3.93 12.03
CA GLN A 270 54.44 3.30 12.14
C GLN A 270 55.36 4.06 13.09
N ASN A 271 55.35 5.40 13.05
CA ASN A 271 56.13 6.23 13.96
C ASN A 271 55.67 6.09 15.41
N ASN A 272 54.37 6.06 15.68
CA ASN A 272 53.84 5.87 17.04
C ASN A 272 54.10 4.46 17.58
N GLN A 273 53.98 3.41 16.76
CA GLN A 273 54.39 2.07 17.16
C GLN A 273 55.88 2.03 17.51
N LYS A 274 56.73 2.76 16.79
CA LYS A 274 58.16 2.87 17.09
C LYS A 274 58.41 3.55 18.43
N ILE A 275 57.71 4.65 18.73
CA ILE A 275 57.80 5.37 20.01
C ILE A 275 57.32 4.49 21.16
N LEU A 276 56.16 3.83 21.03
CA LEU A 276 55.62 2.93 22.06
C LEU A 276 56.57 1.75 22.34
N LYS A 277 57.17 1.17 21.30
CA LYS A 277 58.20 0.11 21.47
C LYS A 277 59.45 0.63 22.19
N GLN A 278 59.87 1.87 21.93
CA GLN A 278 61.01 2.48 22.63
C GLN A 278 60.71 2.72 24.11
N GLN A 279 59.47 3.12 24.45
CA GLN A 279 59.05 3.33 25.83
C GLN A 279 58.94 2.01 26.62
N MET A 280 58.55 0.90 25.98
CA MET A 280 58.47 -0.42 26.64
C MET A 280 59.85 -1.05 26.93
N VAL A 281 60.94 -0.54 26.37
CA VAL A 281 62.31 -1.05 26.63
C VAL A 281 62.95 -0.32 27.83
N ILE A 282 62.37 0.79 28.26
CA ILE A 282 62.92 1.66 29.32
C ILE A 282 62.30 1.35 30.70
N ASN A 283 61.20 0.59 30.74
CA ASN A 283 60.55 0.10 31.97
C ASN A 283 60.77 -1.40 32.13
#